data_AF-A0AAC8PVD3-F1
#
_entry.id   AF-A0AAC8PVD3-F1
#
_cell.length_a   1.000
_cell.length_b   1.000
_cell.length_c   1.000
_cell.angle_alpha   90.00
_cell.angle_beta   90.00
_cell.angle_gamma   90.00
#
_symmetry.space_group_name_H-M   'P 1'
#
loop_
_entity.id
_entity.type
_entity.pdbx_description
1 polymer ?
#
loop_
_entity_poly.entity_id
_entity_poly.type
_entity_poly.pdbx_seq_one_letter_code
_entity_poly.pdbx_strand_id
1 'polypeptide(L)'
;MKNISTYLLGTSIALGAAMSVTATAADSKTGAVNIDQVLGELTRQHNGESSLVKSARQPSSLTFNSPLITQSGSSVKQDEPVLEKLTAVASNTVNKFKQTGLASWYGRQFHGKKTASGETFNMNAMTAAHRSLPLNCYIRVTNKDNGKSVIVKVNDRGPFNGNRVLDLSYGAAQAIGITQRGTGNVIIERVDGP
;
A
#
# COMPACT_ATOMS: atom_id res chain seq x y z
N MET A 1 54.16 6.30 -33.06
CA MET A 1 55.19 6.27 -32.00
C MET A 1 54.54 5.57 -30.79
N LYS A 2 54.49 4.24 -30.77
CA LYS A 2 55.32 3.29 -29.98
C LYS A 2 55.54 3.71 -28.51
N ASN A 3 55.02 2.89 -27.58
CA ASN A 3 55.68 2.29 -26.41
C ASN A 3 54.64 1.46 -25.62
N ILE A 4 54.38 0.17 -25.93
CA ILE A 4 54.95 -1.07 -25.32
C ILE A 4 55.50 -0.94 -23.89
N SER A 5 54.88 -1.65 -22.93
CA SER A 5 55.59 -2.47 -21.94
C SER A 5 54.71 -3.60 -21.41
N THR A 6 55.18 -4.82 -21.68
CA THR A 6 54.72 -6.14 -21.23
C THR A 6 55.36 -6.48 -19.86
N TYR A 7 55.07 -7.69 -19.33
CA TYR A 7 55.68 -8.48 -18.23
C TYR A 7 54.69 -8.76 -17.08
N LEU A 8 54.55 -9.95 -16.50
CA LEU A 8 54.96 -11.32 -16.82
C LEU A 8 54.18 -12.28 -15.88
N LEU A 9 54.08 -13.54 -16.33
CA LEU A 9 53.62 -14.79 -15.72
C LEU A 9 53.49 -14.93 -14.19
N GLY A 10 52.51 -15.76 -13.80
CA GLY A 10 52.45 -16.45 -12.50
C GLY A 10 51.49 -17.64 -12.51
N THR A 11 51.92 -18.77 -13.07
CA THR A 11 51.29 -20.10 -13.03
C THR A 11 51.61 -20.85 -11.73
N SER A 12 50.63 -21.55 -11.14
CA SER A 12 50.74 -22.74 -10.25
C SER A 12 49.30 -23.26 -10.04
N ILE A 13 48.81 -24.36 -10.62
CA ILE A 13 49.08 -25.81 -10.52
C ILE A 13 48.73 -26.46 -9.16
N ALA A 14 47.77 -27.41 -9.25
CA ALA A 14 47.45 -28.56 -8.39
C ALA A 14 46.79 -28.26 -7.03
N LEU A 15 45.94 -29.11 -6.41
CA LEU A 15 45.73 -30.56 -6.45
C LEU A 15 44.34 -30.80 -5.78
N GLY A 16 43.37 -31.50 -6.37
CA GLY A 16 43.10 -32.92 -6.09
C GLY A 16 42.29 -33.17 -4.80
N ALA A 17 41.01 -33.56 -4.93
CA ALA A 17 40.35 -34.62 -4.15
C ALA A 17 38.85 -34.74 -4.53
N ALA A 18 38.53 -35.78 -5.30
CA ALA A 18 37.18 -36.31 -5.40
C ALA A 18 36.93 -37.21 -4.19
N MET A 19 35.80 -37.04 -3.50
CA MET A 19 35.24 -38.09 -2.64
C MET A 19 33.78 -38.32 -3.04
N SER A 20 33.60 -39.44 -3.73
CA SER A 20 32.34 -40.11 -3.94
C SER A 20 31.82 -40.62 -2.59
N VAL A 21 30.60 -40.25 -2.22
CA VAL A 21 29.85 -40.98 -1.18
C VAL A 21 28.92 -41.95 -1.89
N THR A 22 29.31 -43.22 -1.84
CA THR A 22 28.56 -44.39 -2.27
C THR A 22 27.25 -44.50 -1.49
N ALA A 23 26.14 -44.55 -2.23
CA ALA A 23 24.85 -44.99 -1.71
C ALA A 23 24.91 -46.50 -1.42
N THR A 24 24.81 -46.87 -0.15
CA THR A 24 24.58 -48.26 0.27
C THR A 24 23.09 -48.57 0.18
N ALA A 25 22.72 -49.36 -0.83
CA ALA A 25 21.45 -50.05 -0.90
C ALA A 25 21.41 -51.14 0.18
N ALA A 26 20.42 -51.08 1.06
CA ALA A 26 20.06 -52.15 1.98
C ALA A 26 18.69 -52.71 1.58
N ASP A 27 18.63 -54.03 1.68
CA ASP A 27 17.71 -54.96 1.06
C ASP A 27 16.50 -55.31 1.95
N SER A 28 15.44 -55.70 1.26
CA SER A 28 14.32 -56.59 1.60
C SER A 28 13.41 -56.41 2.83
N LYS A 29 12.11 -56.38 2.45
CA LYS A 29 10.96 -57.10 3.06
C LYS A 29 10.40 -56.58 4.40
N THR A 30 9.16 -56.07 4.32
CA THR A 30 7.90 -56.71 4.81
C THR A 30 6.94 -55.64 5.33
N GLY A 31 5.67 -55.70 4.90
CA GLY A 31 4.59 -54.92 5.50
C GLY A 31 4.06 -53.83 4.58
N ALA A 32 3.30 -54.20 3.57
CA ALA A 32 2.47 -53.26 2.82
C ALA A 32 1.43 -52.65 3.78
N VAL A 33 1.77 -51.51 4.38
CA VAL A 33 0.80 -50.65 5.05
C VAL A 33 -0.02 -50.00 3.95
N ASN A 34 -1.28 -50.39 3.87
CA ASN A 34 -2.24 -49.91 2.88
C ASN A 34 -2.44 -48.39 3.06
N ILE A 35 -1.72 -47.61 2.25
CA ILE A 35 -1.70 -46.14 2.31
C ILE A 35 -3.11 -45.57 2.07
N ASP A 36 -3.94 -46.28 1.30
CA ASP A 36 -5.34 -45.91 1.05
C ASP A 36 -6.22 -46.04 2.30
N GLN A 37 -5.86 -46.92 3.24
CA GLN A 37 -6.58 -47.11 4.50
C GLN A 37 -6.26 -45.99 5.51
N VAL A 38 -5.01 -45.50 5.53
CA VAL A 38 -4.59 -44.36 6.35
C VAL A 38 -5.16 -43.03 5.81
N LEU A 39 -5.22 -42.86 4.48
CA LEU A 39 -5.90 -41.71 3.86
C LEU A 39 -7.43 -41.74 4.09
N GLY A 40 -8.03 -42.93 4.17
CA GLY A 40 -9.45 -43.09 4.49
C GLY A 40 -9.81 -42.69 5.93
N GLU A 41 -8.93 -42.94 6.91
CA GLU A 41 -9.16 -42.57 8.31
C GLU A 41 -8.92 -41.08 8.59
N LEU A 42 -7.92 -40.45 7.97
CA LEU A 42 -7.69 -39.00 8.08
C LEU A 42 -8.84 -38.18 7.45
N THR A 43 -9.46 -38.70 6.39
CA THR A 43 -10.62 -38.06 5.74
C THR A 43 -11.91 -38.23 6.55
N ARG A 44 -12.00 -39.25 7.42
CA ARG A 44 -13.15 -39.47 8.31
C ARG A 44 -13.08 -38.63 9.60
N GLN A 45 -11.89 -38.20 10.04
CA GLN A 45 -11.75 -37.33 11.21
C GLN A 45 -12.02 -35.84 10.95
N HIS A 46 -12.04 -35.38 9.70
CA HIS A 46 -12.22 -33.95 9.39
C HIS A 46 -13.60 -33.55 8.81
N ASN A 47 -14.53 -34.51 8.69
CA ASN A 47 -15.90 -34.25 8.21
C ASN A 47 -16.93 -34.11 9.34
N GLY A 48 -16.47 -33.92 10.57
CA GLY A 48 -17.29 -33.42 11.68
C GLY A 48 -17.51 -31.92 11.58
N GLU A 49 -18.13 -31.44 10.50
CA GLU A 49 -18.64 -30.08 10.46
C GLU A 49 -19.71 -29.94 11.55
N SER A 50 -19.31 -29.25 12.62
CA SER A 50 -20.16 -28.88 13.73
C SER A 50 -21.37 -28.09 13.21
N SER A 51 -22.51 -28.46 13.76
CA SER A 51 -23.88 -28.01 13.50
C SER A 51 -24.15 -26.51 13.67
N LEU A 52 -23.11 -25.66 13.74
CA LEU A 52 -23.20 -24.21 13.89
C LEU A 52 -23.17 -23.45 12.54
N VAL A 53 -22.75 -24.10 11.45
CA VAL A 53 -22.66 -23.46 10.11
C VAL A 53 -23.98 -23.53 9.33
N LYS A 54 -24.96 -24.35 9.76
CA LYS A 54 -26.26 -24.49 9.06
C LYS A 54 -27.29 -23.39 9.36
N SER A 55 -26.99 -22.43 10.24
CA SER A 55 -27.92 -21.34 10.59
C SER A 55 -27.68 -20.01 9.85
N ALA A 56 -26.63 -19.90 9.03
CA ALA A 56 -26.23 -18.62 8.41
C ALA A 56 -26.57 -18.49 6.91
N ARG A 57 -27.36 -19.41 6.34
CA ARG A 57 -27.91 -19.30 4.98
C ARG A 57 -29.42 -19.13 5.02
N GLN A 58 -29.87 -18.03 5.61
CA GLN A 58 -31.13 -17.42 5.18
C GLN A 58 -30.80 -16.01 4.71
N PRO A 59 -31.05 -15.65 3.44
CA PRO A 59 -31.15 -14.25 3.10
C PRO A 59 -32.43 -13.74 3.75
N SER A 60 -32.32 -13.20 4.96
CA SER A 60 -33.30 -12.25 5.45
C SER A 60 -33.18 -11.01 4.56
N SER A 61 -33.98 -10.99 3.50
CA SER A 61 -34.31 -9.72 2.85
C SER A 61 -34.88 -8.83 3.95
N LEU A 62 -34.12 -7.81 4.34
CA LEU A 62 -34.65 -6.73 5.17
C LEU A 62 -35.65 -5.95 4.31
N THR A 63 -36.86 -6.49 4.18
CA THR A 63 -38.03 -5.72 3.79
C THR A 63 -38.24 -4.68 4.87
N PHE A 64 -37.86 -3.43 4.58
CA PHE A 64 -38.19 -2.26 5.38
C PHE A 64 -39.68 -1.96 5.23
N ASN A 65 -40.53 -2.80 5.83
CA ASN A 65 -41.94 -2.49 6.03
C ASN A 65 -42.10 -1.85 7.40
N SER A 66 -41.70 -0.59 7.52
CA SER A 66 -42.12 0.25 8.64
C SER A 66 -43.38 1.01 8.21
N PRO A 67 -44.57 0.73 8.78
CA PRO A 67 -45.77 1.53 8.54
C PRO A 67 -45.72 2.91 9.26
N LEU A 68 -44.55 3.33 9.74
CA LEU A 68 -44.30 4.65 10.34
C LEU A 68 -43.80 5.67 9.28
N ILE A 69 -44.19 5.49 8.01
CA ILE A 69 -44.10 6.51 6.96
C ILE A 69 -45.52 6.81 6.47
N THR A 70 -46.47 6.91 7.39
CA THR A 70 -47.80 7.43 7.11
C THR A 70 -48.18 8.26 8.32
N GLN A 71 -48.42 9.55 8.09
CA GLN A 71 -48.78 10.58 9.08
C GLN A 71 -47.60 11.33 9.73
N SER A 72 -47.12 12.33 9.01
CA SER A 72 -47.19 13.72 9.49
C SER A 72 -47.02 14.65 8.30
N GLY A 73 -48.16 14.98 7.67
CA GLY A 73 -48.29 16.19 6.89
C GLY A 73 -48.20 17.38 7.85
N SER A 74 -46.97 17.84 8.06
CA SER A 74 -46.68 19.16 8.63
C SER A 74 -45.80 19.84 7.60
N SER A 75 -46.34 20.88 6.97
CA SER A 75 -45.71 21.67 5.93
C SER A 75 -44.33 22.17 6.39
N VAL A 76 -43.27 21.45 6.04
CA VAL A 76 -41.90 21.93 6.16
C VAL A 76 -41.71 22.88 4.99
N LYS A 77 -41.77 24.18 5.29
CA LYS A 77 -41.35 25.22 4.36
C LYS A 77 -39.95 24.87 3.87
N GLN A 78 -39.74 25.07 2.58
CA GLN A 78 -38.46 24.89 1.91
C GLN A 78 -37.39 25.80 2.53
N ASP A 79 -36.69 25.28 3.53
CA ASP A 79 -35.47 25.86 4.08
C ASP A 79 -34.30 24.89 3.82
N GLU A 80 -34.12 24.50 2.55
CA GLU A 80 -32.83 23.96 2.08
C GLU A 80 -31.94 25.15 1.72
N PRO A 81 -31.04 25.57 2.64
CA PRO A 81 -29.69 25.82 2.16
C PRO A 81 -28.60 25.59 3.23
N VAL A 82 -28.86 24.86 4.32
CA VAL A 82 -27.81 24.70 5.35
C VAL A 82 -26.78 23.65 4.92
N LEU A 83 -27.24 22.50 4.42
CA LEU A 83 -26.34 21.42 4.01
C LEU A 83 -25.50 21.80 2.78
N GLU A 84 -26.11 22.49 1.81
CA GLU A 84 -25.41 23.00 0.62
C GLU A 84 -24.40 24.09 0.98
N LYS A 85 -24.76 25.06 1.84
CA LYS A 85 -23.83 26.11 2.29
C LYS A 85 -22.68 25.53 3.11
N LEU A 86 -22.92 24.57 4.01
CA LEU A 86 -21.86 23.91 4.77
C LEU A 86 -20.92 23.13 3.85
N THR A 87 -21.45 22.44 2.84
CA THR A 87 -20.65 21.72 1.83
C THR A 87 -19.85 22.68 0.95
N ALA A 88 -20.42 23.82 0.57
CA ALA A 88 -19.76 24.83 -0.23
C ALA A 88 -18.65 25.55 0.54
N VAL A 89 -18.87 25.88 1.83
CA VAL A 89 -17.87 26.50 2.70
C VAL A 89 -16.74 25.51 3.01
N ALA A 90 -17.06 24.24 3.28
CA ALA A 90 -16.06 23.19 3.48
C ALA A 90 -15.24 22.95 2.20
N SER A 91 -15.88 22.87 1.03
CA SER A 91 -15.20 22.72 -0.27
C SER A 91 -14.31 23.91 -0.59
N ASN A 92 -14.78 25.15 -0.40
CA ASN A 92 -13.96 26.35 -0.65
C ASN A 92 -12.75 26.45 0.27
N THR A 93 -12.90 26.08 1.54
CA THR A 93 -11.79 26.08 2.51
C THR A 93 -10.74 25.03 2.15
N VAL A 94 -11.18 23.83 1.75
CA VAL A 94 -10.27 22.77 1.28
C VAL A 94 -9.58 23.17 -0.02
N ASN A 95 -10.28 23.84 -0.94
CA ASN A 95 -9.71 24.30 -2.21
C ASN A 95 -8.63 25.39 -2.03
N LYS A 96 -8.70 26.16 -0.94
CA LYS A 96 -7.69 27.18 -0.59
C LYS A 96 -6.67 26.70 0.45
N PHE A 97 -6.55 25.39 0.64
CA PHE A 97 -5.62 24.85 1.63
C PHE A 97 -4.16 25.13 1.26
N LYS A 98 -3.43 25.69 2.22
CA LYS A 98 -1.98 25.91 2.16
C LYS A 98 -1.34 25.60 3.51
N GLN A 99 -0.28 24.81 3.50
CA GLN A 99 0.48 24.46 4.70
C GLN A 99 1.97 24.43 4.38
N THR A 100 2.80 24.76 5.36
CA THR A 100 4.27 24.62 5.27
C THR A 100 4.74 23.63 6.31
N GLY A 101 5.78 22.86 6.00
CA GLY A 101 6.44 22.00 6.98
C GLY A 101 7.47 21.09 6.36
N LEU A 102 7.90 20.09 7.13
CA LEU A 102 8.90 19.13 6.71
C LEU A 102 8.24 17.99 5.93
N ALA A 103 8.73 17.72 4.72
CA ALA A 103 8.40 16.52 3.97
C ALA A 103 9.51 15.47 4.08
N SER A 104 9.12 14.21 3.99
CA SER A 104 10.03 13.10 3.74
C SER A 104 9.56 12.27 2.56
N TRP A 105 10.17 11.11 2.33
CA TRP A 105 9.72 10.19 1.30
C TRP A 105 9.78 8.73 1.76
N TYR A 106 8.90 7.91 1.19
CA TYR A 106 8.85 6.47 1.40
C TYR A 106 9.05 5.73 0.07
N GLY A 107 9.57 4.51 0.14
CA GLY A 107 10.10 3.84 -1.05
C GLY A 107 9.86 2.34 -1.08
N ARG A 108 10.91 1.60 -1.48
CA ARG A 108 10.88 0.18 -1.88
C ARG A 108 10.16 -0.75 -0.90
N GLN A 109 10.25 -0.51 0.41
CA GLN A 109 9.61 -1.35 1.44
C GLN A 109 8.07 -1.35 1.37
N PHE A 110 7.47 -0.33 0.76
CA PHE A 110 6.02 -0.21 0.61
C PHE A 110 5.55 -0.54 -0.80
N HIS A 111 6.47 -0.67 -1.76
CA HIS A 111 6.12 -0.88 -3.16
C HIS A 111 5.28 -2.15 -3.34
N GLY A 112 4.17 -2.04 -4.08
CA GLY A 112 3.23 -3.14 -4.30
C GLY A 112 2.23 -3.38 -3.17
N LYS A 113 2.33 -2.67 -2.04
CA LYS A 113 1.35 -2.75 -0.94
C LYS A 113 0.14 -1.85 -1.20
N LYS A 114 -0.95 -2.10 -0.49
CA LYS A 114 -2.16 -1.27 -0.54
C LYS A 114 -1.96 0.02 0.26
N THR A 115 -2.34 1.15 -0.34
CA THR A 115 -2.44 2.45 0.33
C THR A 115 -3.79 2.59 1.05
N ALA A 116 -3.98 3.65 1.84
CA ALA A 116 -5.25 3.96 2.46
C ALA A 116 -6.40 4.23 1.46
N SER A 117 -6.10 4.61 0.21
CA SER A 117 -7.11 4.72 -0.86
C SER A 117 -7.52 3.36 -1.44
N GLY A 118 -6.82 2.27 -1.10
CA GLY A 118 -7.02 0.93 -1.69
C GLY A 118 -6.23 0.70 -3.00
N GLU A 119 -5.55 1.73 -3.51
CA GLU A 119 -4.66 1.62 -4.66
C GLU A 119 -3.39 0.84 -4.31
N THR A 120 -2.77 0.23 -5.31
CA THR A 120 -1.45 -0.40 -5.14
C THR A 120 -0.36 0.68 -5.22
N PHE A 121 0.47 0.79 -4.20
CA PHE A 121 1.52 1.80 -4.12
C PHE A 121 2.62 1.56 -5.18
N ASN A 122 2.82 2.55 -6.04
CA ASN A 122 3.94 2.63 -6.96
C ASN A 122 4.92 3.71 -6.50
N MET A 123 6.15 3.32 -6.15
CA MET A 123 7.15 4.27 -5.64
C MET A 123 7.60 5.30 -6.68
N ASN A 124 7.41 5.02 -7.98
CA ASN A 124 7.79 5.91 -9.08
C ASN A 124 6.63 6.79 -9.56
N ALA A 125 5.41 6.58 -9.04
CA ALA A 125 4.26 7.42 -9.37
C ALA A 125 4.35 8.78 -8.64
N MET A 126 3.53 9.74 -9.05
CA MET A 126 3.44 11.07 -8.41
C MET A 126 2.38 11.06 -7.32
N THR A 127 2.68 10.37 -6.21
CA THR A 127 1.76 10.22 -5.07
C THR A 127 2.36 10.66 -3.75
N ALA A 128 1.51 10.91 -2.75
CA ALA A 128 1.90 11.31 -1.40
C ALA A 128 0.94 10.79 -0.32
N ALA A 129 1.45 10.70 0.91
CA ALA A 129 0.70 10.41 2.12
C ALA A 129 0.53 11.67 2.95
N HIS A 130 -0.70 11.96 3.38
CA HIS A 130 -1.03 13.10 4.23
C HIS A 130 -2.04 12.71 5.33
N ARG A 131 -1.96 13.37 6.50
CA ARG A 131 -2.74 13.04 7.70
C ARG A 131 -4.24 13.31 7.53
N SER A 132 -4.60 14.52 7.10
CA SER A 132 -6.00 15.00 7.14
C SER A 132 -6.62 15.31 5.76
N LEU A 133 -5.82 15.69 4.76
CA LEU A 133 -6.32 15.97 3.41
C LEU A 133 -7.20 14.84 2.85
N PRO A 134 -8.25 15.16 2.08
CA PRO A 134 -9.07 14.15 1.43
C PRO A 134 -8.23 13.19 0.57
N LEU A 135 -8.54 11.90 0.61
CA LEU A 135 -7.92 10.95 -0.32
C LEU A 135 -8.37 11.27 -1.75
N ASN A 136 -7.51 10.93 -2.71
CA ASN A 136 -7.67 11.22 -4.13
C ASN A 136 -7.68 12.71 -4.51
N CYS A 137 -7.28 13.60 -3.60
CA CYS A 137 -7.05 14.99 -3.93
C CYS A 137 -5.66 15.22 -4.53
N TYR A 138 -5.48 16.35 -5.21
CA TYR A 138 -4.20 16.77 -5.77
C TYR A 138 -3.62 17.95 -5.00
N ILE A 139 -2.32 17.90 -4.76
CA ILE A 139 -1.58 18.99 -4.13
C ILE A 139 -0.35 19.34 -4.95
N ARG A 140 -0.03 20.63 -5.01
CA ARG A 140 1.28 21.10 -5.44
C ARG A 140 2.21 21.10 -4.24
N VAL A 141 3.35 20.47 -4.39
CA VAL A 141 4.41 20.41 -3.38
C VAL A 141 5.60 21.16 -3.92
N THR A 142 5.98 22.23 -3.24
CA THR A 142 7.11 23.09 -3.61
C THR A 142 8.21 22.96 -2.58
N ASN A 143 9.40 22.58 -2.99
CA ASN A 143 10.58 22.58 -2.13
C ASN A 143 11.09 24.02 -1.96
N LYS A 144 11.15 24.49 -0.70
CA LYS A 144 11.55 25.86 -0.36
C LYS A 144 13.02 26.13 -0.62
N ASP A 145 13.86 25.09 -0.62
CA ASP A 145 15.31 25.25 -0.71
C ASP A 145 15.78 25.45 -2.15
N ASN A 146 15.06 24.91 -3.14
CA ASN A 146 15.44 24.97 -4.55
C ASN A 146 14.34 25.49 -5.51
N GLY A 147 13.15 25.79 -4.99
CA GLY A 147 12.02 26.32 -5.76
C GLY A 147 11.33 25.31 -6.68
N LYS A 148 11.79 24.06 -6.75
CA LYS A 148 11.16 23.03 -7.60
C LYS A 148 9.81 22.62 -7.04
N SER A 149 8.85 22.37 -7.93
CA SER A 149 7.52 21.92 -7.54
C SER A 149 7.02 20.75 -8.38
N VAL A 150 6.10 19.98 -7.80
CA VAL A 150 5.44 18.85 -8.46
C VAL A 150 3.99 18.75 -7.99
N ILE A 151 3.09 18.31 -8.86
CA ILE A 151 1.72 17.97 -8.48
C ILE A 151 1.66 16.48 -8.16
N VAL A 152 1.11 16.13 -7.00
CA VAL A 152 0.96 14.75 -6.55
C VAL A 152 -0.46 14.46 -6.12
N LYS A 153 -0.87 13.20 -6.28
CA LYS A 153 -2.12 12.68 -5.75
C LYS A 153 -1.93 12.23 -4.31
N VAL A 154 -2.77 12.69 -3.39
CA VAL A 154 -2.82 12.21 -2.01
C VAL A 154 -3.63 10.92 -2.00
N ASN A 155 -2.97 9.77 -1.87
CA ASN A 155 -3.63 8.47 -1.92
C ASN A 155 -3.36 7.60 -0.70
N ASP A 156 -2.60 8.11 0.28
CA ASP A 156 -2.28 7.39 1.49
C ASP A 156 -2.36 8.27 2.75
N ARG A 157 -2.26 7.64 3.92
CA ARG A 157 -2.34 8.28 5.24
C ARG A 157 -0.98 8.26 5.94
N GLY A 158 -0.76 9.28 6.76
CA GLY A 158 0.49 9.52 7.46
C GLY A 158 1.10 10.87 7.05
N PRO A 159 2.31 11.22 7.50
CA PRO A 159 3.09 10.54 8.54
C PRO A 159 2.40 10.61 9.90
N PHE A 160 2.39 9.49 10.64
CA PHE A 160 1.79 9.44 12.00
C PHE A 160 2.75 9.90 13.09
N ASN A 161 4.06 9.78 12.84
CA ASN A 161 5.12 10.05 13.81
C ASN A 161 6.01 11.23 13.37
N GLY A 162 6.28 12.13 14.32
CA GLY A 162 7.16 13.27 14.19
C GLY A 162 6.50 14.52 13.59
N ASN A 163 7.31 15.55 13.36
CA ASN A 163 6.85 16.88 12.93
C ASN A 163 6.77 17.02 11.39
N ARG A 164 6.55 15.91 10.68
CA ARG A 164 6.43 15.91 9.22
C ARG A 164 5.00 16.16 8.80
N VAL A 165 4.82 16.91 7.72
CA VAL A 165 3.50 17.25 7.17
C VAL A 165 3.10 16.32 6.03
N LEU A 166 4.08 15.74 5.33
CA LEU A 166 3.85 14.96 4.12
C LEU A 166 4.94 13.91 3.93
N ASP A 167 4.56 12.72 3.46
CA ASP A 167 5.51 11.75 2.93
C ASP A 167 5.27 11.57 1.43
N LEU A 168 6.31 11.76 0.62
CA LEU A 168 6.27 11.64 -0.83
C LEU A 168 6.63 10.22 -1.29
N SER A 169 6.10 9.82 -2.43
CA SER A 169 6.69 8.74 -3.24
C SER A 169 8.11 9.11 -3.67
N TYR A 170 8.94 8.09 -3.94
CA TYR A 170 10.31 8.30 -4.42
C TYR A 170 10.36 9.13 -5.71
N GLY A 171 9.47 8.87 -6.67
CA GLY A 171 9.37 9.65 -7.92
C GLY A 171 9.09 11.13 -7.67
N ALA A 172 8.12 11.45 -6.82
CA ALA A 172 7.82 12.84 -6.46
C ALA A 172 8.96 13.51 -5.69
N ALA A 173 9.58 12.79 -4.76
CA ALA A 173 10.72 13.28 -3.99
C ALA A 173 11.94 13.58 -4.87
N GLN A 174 12.16 12.76 -5.91
CA GLN A 174 13.22 12.96 -6.89
C GLN A 174 12.94 14.21 -7.72
N ALA A 175 11.69 14.43 -8.15
CA ALA A 175 11.30 15.60 -8.93
C ALA A 175 11.59 16.93 -8.21
N ILE A 176 11.31 17.00 -6.90
CA ILE A 176 11.61 18.20 -6.08
C ILE A 176 13.01 18.20 -5.45
N GLY A 177 13.81 17.15 -5.66
CA GLY A 177 15.20 17.08 -5.22
C GLY A 177 15.42 16.95 -3.71
N ILE A 178 14.59 16.16 -3.00
CA ILE A 178 14.79 15.89 -1.56
C ILE A 178 15.33 14.48 -1.27
N THR A 179 15.53 13.63 -2.28
CA THR A 179 15.93 12.23 -2.11
C THR A 179 17.27 12.06 -1.39
N GLN A 180 18.29 12.85 -1.75
CA GLN A 180 19.63 12.75 -1.16
C GLN A 180 19.66 13.11 0.32
N ARG A 181 18.90 14.14 0.74
CA ARG A 181 18.80 14.57 2.14
C ARG A 181 17.79 13.75 2.95
N GLY A 182 16.93 12.96 2.29
CA GLY A 182 15.84 12.22 2.92
C GLY A 182 14.63 13.07 3.32
N THR A 183 14.86 14.34 3.66
CA THR A 183 13.82 15.30 4.06
C THR A 183 14.05 16.66 3.40
N GLY A 184 13.00 17.49 3.38
CA GLY A 184 13.09 18.86 2.88
C GLY A 184 11.94 19.74 3.34
N ASN A 185 12.20 21.05 3.45
CA ASN A 185 11.17 22.02 3.79
C ASN A 185 10.29 22.29 2.57
N VAL A 186 8.99 22.08 2.71
CA VAL A 186 8.04 22.22 1.60
C VAL A 186 6.88 23.14 1.94
N ILE A 187 6.30 23.69 0.89
CA ILE A 187 4.97 24.30 0.89
C ILE A 187 4.04 23.36 0.14
N ILE A 188 2.90 23.03 0.74
CA ILE A 188 1.85 22.24 0.12
C ILE A 188 0.63 23.12 -0.12
N GLU A 189 0.08 23.04 -1.33
CA GLU A 189 -1.10 23.80 -1.75
C GLU A 189 -2.08 22.84 -2.41
N ARG A 190 -3.36 22.90 -2.05
CA ARG A 190 -4.40 22.18 -2.79
C ARG A 190 -4.55 22.82 -4.17
N VAL A 191 -4.61 21.99 -5.21
CA VAL A 191 -4.77 22.42 -6.60
C VAL A 191 -5.82 21.58 -7.29
N ASP A 192 -6.50 22.10 -8.30
CA ASP A 192 -7.30 21.24 -9.17
C ASP A 192 -6.41 20.19 -9.85
N GLY A 193 -6.95 18.99 -10.04
CA GLY A 193 -6.19 17.90 -10.64
C GLY A 193 -5.76 18.23 -12.08
N PRO A 194 -4.67 17.63 -12.56
CA PRO A 194 -4.28 17.73 -13.97
C PRO A 194 -5.30 17.07 -14.91
#